data_AF-A0AAE8SML9-F1
#
_entry.id   AF-A0AAE8SML9-F1
#
_cell.length_a   1.000
_cell.length_b   1.000
_cell.length_c   1.000
_cell.angle_alpha   90.00
_cell.angle_beta   90.00
_cell.angle_gamma   90.00
#
_symmetry.space_group_name_H-M   'P 1'
#
loop_
_entity.id
_entity.type
_entity.pdbx_description
1 polymer ?
#
loop_
_entity_poly.entity_id
_entity_poly.type
_entity_poly.pdbx_seq_one_letter_code
_entity_poly.pdbx_strand_id
1 'polypeptide(L)'
;MRYGEPTAVTAWVPMGNIKIDGGGMIYFEGSEALGVEIEGDFVRKAKEAGVNEEEIRNAFNKNMMSMGFLAEGLADFGRTYEKRWLVGEYEAGDVVFHIPHMIYASTINHDKENRIRLGTDLRFVNSARSWDTRWDKGFEFGDGV
;
A
#
# COMPACT_ATOMS: atom_id res chain seq x y z
N MET A 1 2.76 8.60 8.26
CA MET A 1 1.80 8.33 7.17
C MET A 1 0.42 8.82 7.60
N ARG A 2 -0.40 9.39 6.70
CA ARG A 2 -0.34 10.86 6.48
C ARG A 2 -0.90 11.56 7.73
N TYR A 3 -0.27 12.64 8.17
CA TYR A 3 -0.33 13.28 9.51
C TYR A 3 0.49 12.62 10.63
N GLY A 4 0.95 11.36 10.48
CA GLY A 4 1.92 10.73 11.39
C GLY A 4 3.32 10.54 10.82
N GLU A 5 4.23 9.98 11.61
CA GLU A 5 5.48 9.37 11.12
C GLU A 5 5.19 8.07 10.34
N PRO A 6 6.08 7.62 9.42
CA PRO A 6 5.91 6.38 8.67
C PRO A 6 6.31 5.14 9.50
N THR A 7 5.77 5.04 10.70
CA THR A 7 6.12 3.99 11.70
C THR A 7 5.05 2.91 11.81
N ALA A 8 3.97 3.04 11.05
CA ALA A 8 2.92 2.04 11.03
C ALA A 8 3.45 0.71 10.49
N VAL A 9 2.83 -0.40 10.91
CA VAL A 9 3.05 -1.72 10.33
C VAL A 9 1.69 -2.25 9.90
N THR A 10 1.57 -2.71 8.67
CA THR A 10 0.39 -3.42 8.20
C THR A 10 0.66 -4.92 8.28
N ALA A 11 -0.28 -5.67 8.85
CA ALA A 11 -0.37 -7.11 8.74
C ALA A 11 -1.49 -7.43 7.74
N TRP A 12 -1.10 -7.91 6.56
CA TRP A 12 -2.05 -8.45 5.59
C TRP A 12 -2.29 -9.93 5.86
N VAL A 13 -3.56 -10.30 5.99
CA VAL A 13 -4.00 -11.66 6.33
C VAL A 13 -4.94 -12.18 5.24
N PRO A 14 -4.58 -13.24 4.50
CA PRO A 14 -5.49 -13.94 3.61
C PRO A 14 -6.52 -14.73 4.42
N MET A 15 -7.81 -14.58 4.08
CA MET A 15 -8.88 -15.30 4.78
C MET A 15 -9.03 -16.77 4.30
N GLY A 16 -8.30 -17.15 3.26
CA GLY A 16 -8.31 -18.49 2.69
C GLY A 16 -7.05 -18.73 1.88
N ASN A 17 -6.86 -19.96 1.42
CA ASN A 17 -5.72 -20.32 0.58
C ASN A 17 -5.76 -19.54 -0.74
N ILE A 18 -4.59 -19.10 -1.21
CA ILE A 18 -4.39 -18.35 -2.44
C ILE A 18 -3.27 -19.03 -3.21
N LYS A 19 -3.61 -19.59 -4.37
CA LYS A 19 -2.62 -20.15 -5.30
C LYS A 19 -1.78 -19.04 -5.94
N ILE A 20 -0.69 -19.42 -6.59
CA ILE A 20 0.21 -18.47 -7.24
C ILE A 20 -0.50 -17.57 -8.28
N ASP A 21 -1.55 -18.08 -8.93
CA ASP A 21 -2.39 -17.37 -9.90
C ASP A 21 -3.68 -16.81 -9.29
N GLY A 22 -3.88 -16.92 -7.98
CA GLY A 22 -5.10 -16.55 -7.25
C GLY A 22 -5.18 -15.08 -6.80
N GLY A 23 -4.33 -14.20 -7.30
CA GLY A 23 -4.36 -12.77 -6.95
C GLY A 23 -3.71 -12.42 -5.61
N GLY A 24 -2.75 -13.21 -5.14
CA GLY A 24 -2.01 -12.97 -3.89
C GLY A 24 -1.27 -11.62 -3.88
N MET A 25 -0.87 -11.17 -2.69
CA MET A 25 0.02 -10.02 -2.59
C MET A 25 1.41 -10.35 -3.13
N ILE A 26 2.00 -9.39 -3.82
CA ILE A 26 3.37 -9.45 -4.32
C ILE A 26 4.15 -8.24 -3.80
N TYR A 27 5.45 -8.43 -3.59
CA TYR A 27 6.30 -7.42 -2.98
C TYR A 27 7.49 -7.11 -3.88
N PHE A 28 7.84 -5.85 -4.01
CA PHE A 28 8.98 -5.44 -4.81
C PHE A 28 10.27 -5.54 -4.00
N GLU A 29 11.28 -6.25 -4.52
CA GLU A 29 12.46 -6.62 -3.73
C GLU A 29 13.29 -5.40 -3.27
N GLY A 30 13.52 -5.31 -1.95
CA GLY A 30 14.29 -4.22 -1.35
C GLY A 30 13.75 -2.84 -1.73
N SER A 31 12.42 -2.65 -1.66
CA SER A 31 11.72 -1.47 -2.18
C SER A 31 11.61 -0.29 -1.22
N GLU A 32 11.95 -0.46 0.05
CA GLU A 32 11.77 0.59 1.07
C GLU A 32 12.46 1.92 0.69
N ALA A 33 13.75 1.87 0.34
CA ALA A 33 14.49 3.07 -0.03
C ALA A 33 13.88 3.78 -1.26
N LEU A 34 13.42 3.00 -2.23
CA LEU A 34 12.76 3.51 -3.43
C LEU A 34 11.38 4.11 -3.08
N GLY A 35 10.62 3.49 -2.18
CA GLY A 35 9.34 4.04 -1.73
C GLY A 35 9.49 5.36 -0.96
N VAL A 36 10.58 5.53 -0.21
CA VAL A 36 10.93 6.81 0.42
C VAL A 36 11.24 7.87 -0.64
N GLU A 37 12.03 7.52 -1.66
CA GLU A 37 12.37 8.42 -2.76
C GLU A 37 11.13 8.88 -3.53
N ILE A 38 10.27 7.94 -3.94
CA ILE A 38 9.05 8.23 -4.70
C ILE A 38 8.11 9.15 -3.92
N GLU A 39 7.89 8.89 -2.62
CA GLU A 39 7.03 9.74 -1.77
C GLU A 39 7.66 11.14 -1.60
N GLY A 40 8.98 11.22 -1.40
CA GLY A 40 9.68 12.50 -1.31
C GLY A 40 9.57 13.32 -2.58
N ASP A 41 9.70 12.68 -3.74
CA ASP A 41 9.54 13.29 -5.05
C ASP A 41 8.11 13.76 -5.31
N PHE A 42 7.12 12.98 -4.89
CA PHE A 42 5.71 13.37 -4.93
C PHE A 42 5.46 14.65 -4.13
N VAL A 43 5.91 14.69 -2.87
CA VAL A 43 5.77 15.86 -2.00
C VAL A 43 6.49 17.08 -2.58
N ARG A 44 7.70 16.90 -3.10
CA ARG A 44 8.49 17.99 -3.70
C ARG A 44 7.78 18.58 -4.92
N LYS A 45 7.35 17.74 -5.88
CA LYS A 45 6.63 18.18 -7.09
C LYS A 45 5.32 18.89 -6.73
N ALA A 46 4.60 18.41 -5.72
CA ALA A 46 3.37 19.06 -5.28
C ALA A 46 3.62 20.46 -4.68
N LYS A 47 4.70 20.63 -3.90
CA LYS A 47 5.13 21.95 -3.40
C LYS A 47 5.55 22.89 -4.54
N GLU A 48 6.32 22.39 -5.51
CA GLU A 48 6.73 23.16 -6.70
C GLU A 48 5.52 23.61 -7.53
N ALA A 49 4.47 22.80 -7.59
CA ALA A 49 3.21 23.13 -8.25
C ALA A 49 2.29 24.06 -7.42
N GLY A 50 2.71 24.50 -6.24
CA GLY A 50 1.96 25.42 -5.38
C GLY A 50 0.79 24.77 -4.63
N VAL A 51 0.76 23.44 -4.52
CA VAL A 51 -0.26 22.72 -3.74
C VAL A 51 0.02 22.95 -2.24
N ASN A 52 -1.01 23.31 -1.47
CA ASN A 52 -0.86 23.55 -0.04
C ASN A 52 -0.62 22.23 0.74
N GLU A 53 -0.06 22.32 1.95
CA GLU A 53 0.31 21.12 2.71
C GLU A 53 -0.87 20.23 3.09
N GLU A 54 -2.04 20.81 3.35
CA GLU A 54 -3.24 20.08 3.69
C GLU A 54 -3.70 19.20 2.52
N GLU A 55 -3.66 19.76 1.31
CA GLU A 55 -4.01 19.06 0.08
C GLU A 55 -2.95 18.01 -0.29
N ILE A 56 -1.66 18.25 -0.04
CA ILE A 56 -0.59 17.24 -0.20
C ILE A 56 -0.82 16.03 0.72
N ARG A 57 -1.26 16.27 1.96
CA ARG A 57 -1.49 15.22 2.97
C ARG A 57 -2.86 14.55 2.84
N ASN A 58 -3.77 15.11 2.05
CA ASN A 58 -5.10 14.55 1.88
C ASN A 58 -5.06 13.30 0.98
N ALA A 59 -5.55 12.17 1.49
CA ALA A 59 -5.63 10.92 0.74
C ALA A 59 -6.62 10.96 -0.44
N PHE A 60 -7.56 11.90 -0.41
CA PHE A 60 -8.59 12.11 -1.43
C PHE A 60 -8.30 13.32 -2.33
N ASN A 61 -7.07 13.85 -2.36
CA ASN A 61 -6.74 14.95 -3.26
C ASN A 61 -6.91 14.53 -4.73
N LYS A 62 -7.15 15.50 -5.62
CA LYS A 62 -7.44 15.24 -7.05
C LYS A 62 -6.31 14.48 -7.77
N ASN A 63 -5.08 14.52 -7.25
CA ASN A 63 -3.90 13.88 -7.83
C ASN A 63 -3.70 12.43 -7.33
N MET A 64 -4.18 12.10 -6.13
CA MET A 64 -4.21 10.75 -5.58
C MET A 64 -5.37 9.93 -6.15
N MET A 65 -6.48 10.60 -6.47
CA MET A 65 -7.71 9.98 -6.97
C MET A 65 -7.72 9.71 -8.48
N SER A 66 -6.78 10.27 -9.27
CA SER A 66 -6.78 10.03 -10.71
C SER A 66 -6.19 8.67 -11.11
N MET A 67 -5.25 8.10 -10.32
CA MET A 67 -4.81 6.71 -10.51
C MET A 67 -4.34 5.94 -9.26
N GLY A 68 -4.03 6.53 -8.10
CA GLY A 68 -3.70 5.79 -6.86
C GLY A 68 -2.56 4.74 -6.89
N PHE A 69 -2.00 4.46 -8.07
CA PHE A 69 -1.00 3.44 -8.35
C PHE A 69 0.33 4.10 -8.71
N LEU A 70 1.43 3.45 -8.35
CA LEU A 70 2.77 3.89 -8.74
C LEU A 70 3.04 3.67 -10.24
N ALA A 71 2.37 2.68 -10.84
CA ALA A 71 2.43 2.37 -12.26
C ALA A 71 1.24 1.49 -12.67
N GLU A 72 0.92 1.48 -13.95
CA GLU A 72 -0.12 0.61 -14.52
C GLU A 72 0.37 -0.84 -14.76
N GLY A 73 1.69 -1.06 -14.88
CA GLY A 73 2.27 -2.34 -15.27
C GLY A 73 3.37 -2.82 -14.34
N LEU A 74 3.15 -3.94 -13.65
CA LEU A 74 4.12 -4.54 -12.73
C LEU A 74 5.42 -4.93 -13.45
N ALA A 75 5.31 -5.50 -14.66
CA ALA A 75 6.47 -5.94 -15.43
C ALA A 75 7.35 -4.76 -15.89
N ASP A 76 6.74 -3.66 -16.34
CA ASP A 76 7.46 -2.44 -16.72
C ASP A 76 8.06 -1.73 -15.51
N PHE A 77 7.37 -1.74 -14.37
CA PHE A 77 7.91 -1.23 -13.12
C PHE A 77 9.18 -2.00 -12.70
N GLY A 78 9.14 -3.34 -12.80
CA GLY A 78 10.31 -4.18 -12.51
C GLY A 78 11.48 -3.92 -13.44
N ARG A 79 11.23 -3.72 -14.74
CA ARG A 79 12.27 -3.36 -15.71
C ARG A 79 12.87 -1.98 -15.43
N THR A 80 12.02 -0.99 -15.16
CA THR A 80 12.43 0.40 -14.90
C THR A 80 13.40 0.51 -13.74
N TYR A 81 13.17 -0.25 -12.67
CA TYR A 81 13.99 -0.22 -11.45
C TYR A 81 14.94 -1.42 -11.33
N GLU A 82 15.08 -2.21 -12.40
CA GLU A 82 15.96 -3.38 -12.49
C GLU A 82 15.86 -4.33 -11.28
N LYS A 83 14.62 -4.58 -10.86
CA LYS A 83 14.28 -5.32 -9.64
C LYS A 83 13.12 -6.27 -9.91
N ARG A 84 13.01 -7.31 -9.09
CA ARG A 84 12.02 -8.37 -9.22
C ARG A 84 10.86 -8.20 -8.27
N TRP A 85 9.72 -8.73 -8.69
CA TRP A 85 8.58 -8.97 -7.83
C TRP A 85 8.72 -10.33 -7.17
N LEU A 86 8.57 -10.33 -5.85
CA LEU A 86 8.48 -11.52 -5.02
C LEU A 86 7.02 -11.97 -5.02
N VAL A 87 6.79 -13.20 -5.48
CA VAL A 87 5.47 -13.80 -5.67
C VAL A 87 5.44 -15.13 -4.94
N GLY A 88 4.35 -15.43 -4.25
CA GLY A 88 4.17 -16.66 -3.49
C GLY A 88 2.71 -17.06 -3.39
N GLU A 89 2.50 -18.32 -3.01
CA GLU A 89 1.21 -18.82 -2.56
C GLU A 89 1.01 -18.47 -1.09
N TYR A 90 -0.24 -18.50 -0.64
CA TYR A 90 -0.61 -18.27 0.75
C TYR A 90 -1.59 -19.33 1.24
N GLU A 91 -1.47 -19.72 2.49
CA GLU A 91 -2.42 -20.57 3.19
C GLU A 91 -3.25 -19.74 4.18
N ALA A 92 -4.46 -20.23 4.48
CA ALA A 92 -5.28 -19.64 5.52
C ALA A 92 -4.51 -19.65 6.86
N GLY A 93 -4.31 -18.47 7.45
CA GLY A 93 -3.54 -18.29 8.67
C GLY A 93 -2.15 -17.71 8.46
N ASP A 94 -1.67 -17.62 7.22
CA ASP A 94 -0.46 -16.84 6.91
C ASP A 94 -0.66 -15.36 7.24
N VAL A 95 0.44 -14.66 7.47
CA VAL A 95 0.45 -13.21 7.68
C VAL A 95 1.67 -12.61 7.00
N VAL A 96 1.47 -11.54 6.25
CA VAL A 96 2.58 -10.74 5.71
C VAL A 96 2.61 -9.37 6.35
N PHE A 97 3.76 -9.01 6.90
CA PHE A 97 3.99 -7.68 7.45
C PHE A 97 4.69 -6.80 6.43
N HIS A 98 4.20 -5.57 6.28
CA HIS A 98 4.88 -4.55 5.49
C HIS A 98 4.78 -3.17 6.14
N ILE A 99 5.80 -2.35 5.88
CA ILE A 99 5.90 -0.97 6.35
C ILE A 99 5.45 0.01 5.25
N PRO A 100 5.08 1.24 5.62
CA PRO A 100 4.63 2.32 4.73
C PRO A 100 5.33 2.46 3.38
N HIS A 101 6.64 2.32 3.33
CA HIS A 101 7.44 2.56 2.13
C HIS A 101 7.77 1.30 1.33
N MET A 102 7.31 0.12 1.77
CA MET A 102 7.42 -1.07 0.95
C MET A 102 6.47 -0.97 -0.23
N ILE A 103 6.98 -1.26 -1.42
CA ILE A 103 6.17 -1.28 -2.65
C ILE A 103 5.61 -2.67 -2.82
N TYR A 104 4.29 -2.74 -2.91
CA TYR A 104 3.55 -3.98 -3.05
C TYR A 104 2.37 -3.81 -4.01
N ALA A 105 1.84 -4.91 -4.49
CA ALA A 105 0.64 -4.95 -5.33
C ALA A 105 -0.15 -6.24 -5.09
N SER A 106 -1.34 -6.33 -5.68
CA SER A 106 -2.05 -7.60 -5.87
C SER A 106 -2.09 -7.92 -7.36
N THR A 107 -2.01 -9.20 -7.71
CA THR A 107 -2.16 -9.65 -9.10
C THR A 107 -3.62 -9.85 -9.48
N ILE A 108 -3.89 -9.91 -10.78
CA ILE A 108 -5.21 -10.30 -11.30
C ILE A 108 -5.48 -11.74 -10.87
N ASN A 109 -6.68 -11.99 -10.32
CA ASN A 109 -7.10 -13.32 -9.91
C ASN A 109 -7.49 -14.14 -11.16
N HIS A 110 -6.67 -15.14 -11.46
CA HIS A 110 -6.88 -16.12 -12.54
C HIS A 110 -7.13 -17.53 -11.98
N ASP A 111 -7.54 -17.65 -10.71
CA ASP A 111 -7.81 -18.94 -10.08
C ASP A 111 -8.80 -19.77 -10.92
N LYS A 112 -8.33 -20.94 -11.36
CA LYS A 112 -9.08 -21.83 -12.28
C LYS A 112 -10.32 -22.45 -11.65
N GLU A 113 -10.43 -22.42 -10.33
CA GLU A 113 -11.59 -22.92 -9.59
C GLU A 113 -12.60 -21.79 -9.29
N ASN A 114 -12.35 -20.57 -9.81
CA ASN A 114 -13.16 -19.38 -9.59
C ASN A 114 -13.29 -19.00 -8.10
N ARG A 115 -12.24 -19.25 -7.31
CA ARG A 115 -12.22 -18.84 -5.90
C ARG A 115 -12.08 -17.33 -5.79
N ILE A 116 -12.93 -16.72 -4.98
CA ILE A 116 -12.80 -15.30 -4.62
C ILE A 116 -11.71 -15.17 -3.56
N ARG A 117 -10.74 -14.29 -3.81
CA ARG A 117 -9.68 -13.96 -2.86
C ARG A 117 -10.15 -12.85 -1.92
N LEU A 118 -10.22 -13.16 -0.63
CA LEU A 118 -10.48 -12.18 0.42
C LEU A 118 -9.27 -12.07 1.35
N GLY A 119 -8.90 -10.84 1.70
CA GLY A 119 -7.85 -10.56 2.66
C GLY A 119 -8.21 -9.33 3.49
N THR A 120 -7.59 -9.20 4.66
CA THR A 120 -7.77 -8.06 5.56
C THR A 120 -6.42 -7.44 5.88
N ASP A 121 -6.41 -6.12 6.04
CA ASP A 121 -5.28 -5.35 6.52
C ASP A 121 -5.54 -4.93 7.96
N LEU A 122 -4.65 -5.32 8.88
CA LEU A 122 -4.59 -4.80 10.24
C LEU A 122 -3.44 -3.82 10.33
N ARG A 123 -3.69 -2.58 10.77
CA ARG A 123 -2.65 -1.55 10.85
C ARG A 123 -2.33 -1.23 12.30
N PHE A 124 -1.06 -1.33 12.65
CA PHE A 124 -0.53 -1.07 13.97
C PHE A 124 0.31 0.20 13.94
N VAL A 125 0.24 1.01 14.99
CA VAL A 125 1.04 2.22 15.16
C VAL A 125 1.76 2.18 16.50
N ASN A 126 2.89 2.89 16.60
CA ASN A 126 3.57 3.07 17.87
C ASN A 126 2.95 4.28 18.59
N SER A 127 2.20 4.02 19.67
CA SER A 127 1.54 5.06 20.46
C SER A 127 2.49 6.05 21.15
N ALA A 128 3.78 5.72 21.28
CA ALA A 128 4.80 6.62 21.81
C ALA A 128 5.38 7.59 20.75
N ARG A 129 5.02 7.44 19.47
CA ARG A 129 5.47 8.30 18.36
C ARG A 129 4.31 9.08 17.76
N SER A 130 4.58 10.06 16.89
CA SER A 130 3.50 10.76 16.20
C SER A 130 2.82 9.84 15.18
N TRP A 131 1.49 9.79 15.22
CA TRP A 131 0.67 9.00 14.31
C TRP A 131 -0.66 9.72 14.04
N ASP A 132 -1.37 9.29 13.00
CA ASP A 132 -2.63 9.93 12.58
C ASP A 132 -3.81 9.42 13.42
N THR A 133 -4.16 10.16 14.48
CA THR A 133 -5.21 9.77 15.43
C THR A 133 -6.62 9.81 14.85
N ARG A 134 -6.80 10.27 13.61
CA ARG A 134 -8.11 10.22 12.93
C ARG A 134 -8.60 8.78 12.71
N TRP A 135 -7.67 7.83 12.65
CA TRP A 135 -7.94 6.39 12.51
C TRP A 135 -8.24 5.68 13.84
N ASP A 136 -8.19 6.38 14.98
CA ASP A 136 -8.40 5.82 16.34
C ASP A 136 -9.86 5.77 16.78
N LYS A 137 -10.80 5.95 15.85
CA LYS A 137 -12.23 5.91 16.13
C LYS A 137 -12.88 4.79 15.34
N GLY A 138 -13.99 4.29 15.86
CA GLY A 138 -14.85 3.38 15.10
C GLY A 138 -15.28 4.04 13.79
N PHE A 139 -15.33 3.26 12.72
CA PHE A 139 -15.81 3.73 11.42
C PHE A 139 -17.24 4.24 11.53
N GLU A 140 -17.50 5.40 10.93
CA GLU A 140 -18.84 5.95 10.75
C GLU A 140 -19.06 6.33 9.28
N PHE A 141 -20.26 6.09 8.76
CA PHE A 141 -20.55 6.39 7.37
C PHE A 141 -20.43 7.89 7.10
N GLY A 142 -19.55 8.27 6.16
CA GLY A 142 -19.33 9.67 5.78
C GLY A 142 -18.40 10.44 6.72
N ASP A 143 -17.61 9.75 7.56
CA ASP A 143 -16.68 10.37 8.49
C ASP A 143 -15.49 11.10 7.84
N GLY A 144 -15.33 10.96 6.52
CA GLY A 144 -14.34 11.69 5.72
C GLY A 144 -12.89 11.33 6.04
N VAL A 145 -12.68 10.16 6.66
CA VAL A 145 -11.37 9.58 6.94
C VAL A 145 -11.14 8.37 6.04
#